data_AF-A0A365XR22-F1
#
_entry.id   AF-A0A365XR22-F1
#
_cell.length_a   1.000
_cell.length_b   1.000
_cell.length_c   1.000
_cell.angle_alpha   90.00
_cell.angle_beta   90.00
_cell.angle_gamma   90.00
#
_symmetry.space_group_name_H-M   'P 1'
#
loop_
_entity.id
_entity.type
_entity.pdbx_description
1 polymer ?
#
loop_
_entity_poly.entity_id
_entity_poly.type
_entity_poly.pdbx_seq_one_letter_code
_entity_poly.pdbx_strand_id
1 'polypeptide(L)'
;MQLFHNIVQKNIMKFWYTTVALLFMGTAAFSQKTAYINFQQLIAAMPETKQATDTLQKYQQELAKDGQYLVAEYTRKLQEYDSLGAKWTEQIKAMKEKELQDAQAAIQDYRQRMEEKLGAKDQQLLIPIMDKAKKALKAIATEKGYTLVIDNSKDEVLIGSDADDLMAPVKAKLGLK
;
A
#
# COMPACT_ATOMS: atom_id res chain seq x y z
N MET A 1 -9.49 -64.21 49.54
CA MET A 1 -9.98 -62.94 48.96
C MET A 1 -8.99 -61.78 49.01
N GLN A 2 -8.13 -61.63 50.04
CA GLN A 2 -7.22 -60.47 50.16
C GLN A 2 -6.13 -60.38 49.07
N LEU A 3 -5.59 -61.51 48.58
CA LEU A 3 -4.57 -61.52 47.51
C LEU A 3 -5.09 -60.97 46.18
N PHE A 4 -6.33 -61.30 45.81
CA PHE A 4 -6.98 -60.79 44.59
C PHE A 4 -7.23 -59.28 44.69
N HIS A 5 -7.65 -58.80 45.86
CA HIS A 5 -7.87 -57.38 46.12
C HIS A 5 -6.57 -56.57 45.97
N ASN A 6 -5.45 -57.07 46.49
CA ASN A 6 -4.14 -56.43 46.37
C ASN A 6 -3.61 -56.38 44.92
N ILE A 7 -3.83 -57.42 44.13
CA ILE A 7 -3.41 -57.45 42.72
C ILE A 7 -4.21 -56.45 41.89
N VAL A 8 -5.53 -56.37 42.11
CA VAL A 8 -6.42 -55.42 41.44
C VAL A 8 -6.07 -53.98 41.82
N GLN A 9 -5.86 -53.69 43.11
CA GLN A 9 -5.40 -52.38 43.60
C GLN A 9 -4.06 -51.94 42.97
N LYS A 10 -3.09 -52.86 42.84
CA LYS A 10 -1.78 -52.56 42.24
C LYS A 10 -1.87 -52.24 40.75
N ASN A 11 -2.75 -52.92 40.02
CA ASN A 11 -2.96 -52.66 38.59
C ASN A 11 -3.75 -51.36 38.35
N ILE A 12 -4.71 -51.04 39.23
CA ILE A 12 -5.41 -49.76 39.20
C ILE A 12 -4.42 -48.62 39.46
N MET A 13 -3.55 -48.74 40.47
CA MET A 13 -2.50 -47.74 40.73
C MET A 13 -1.56 -47.58 39.53
N LYS A 14 -1.09 -48.67 38.92
CA LYS A 14 -0.24 -48.62 37.72
C LYS A 14 -0.94 -47.93 36.55
N PHE A 15 -2.23 -48.19 36.34
CA PHE A 15 -3.04 -47.54 35.32
C PHE A 15 -3.11 -46.02 35.56
N TRP A 16 -3.38 -45.58 36.80
CA TRP A 16 -3.35 -44.16 37.17
C TRP A 16 -1.98 -43.52 36.94
N TYR A 17 -0.88 -44.19 37.28
CA TYR A 17 0.48 -43.70 36.99
C TYR A 17 0.74 -43.53 35.48
N THR A 18 0.31 -44.48 34.65
CA THR A 18 0.47 -44.36 33.19
C THR A 18 -0.39 -43.26 32.57
N THR A 19 -1.63 -43.08 33.05
CA THR A 19 -2.53 -42.04 32.52
C THR A 19 -2.08 -40.64 32.94
N VAL A 20 -1.56 -40.46 34.15
CA VAL A 20 -0.98 -39.18 34.62
C VAL A 20 0.32 -38.85 33.87
N ALA A 21 1.15 -39.84 33.55
CA ALA A 21 2.36 -39.62 32.75
C ALA A 21 2.07 -39.17 31.31
N LEU A 22 0.98 -39.66 30.70
CA LEU A 22 0.51 -39.23 29.36
C LEU A 22 -0.09 -37.81 29.36
N LEU A 23 -0.65 -37.36 30.48
CA LEU A 23 -1.16 -35.98 30.66
C LEU A 23 -0.05 -34.93 30.80
N PHE A 24 1.20 -35.35 31.06
CA PHE A 24 2.38 -34.48 31.17
C PHE A 24 3.24 -34.42 29.89
N MET A 25 2.85 -35.09 28.80
CA MET A 25 3.38 -34.79 27.47
C MET A 25 2.80 -33.44 27.03
N GLY A 26 3.42 -32.39 27.58
CA GLY A 26 2.95 -31.01 27.53
C GLY A 26 2.62 -30.57 26.12
N THR A 27 1.62 -29.70 26.05
CA THR A 27 1.39 -28.82 24.91
C THR A 27 2.72 -28.11 24.61
N ALA A 28 3.42 -28.55 23.57
CA ALA A 28 4.50 -27.76 23.02
C ALA A 28 3.88 -26.42 22.63
N ALA A 29 4.15 -25.39 23.43
CA ALA A 29 3.74 -24.04 23.10
C ALA A 29 4.41 -23.70 21.77
N PHE A 30 3.64 -23.73 20.69
CA PHE A 30 4.11 -23.37 19.36
C PHE A 30 4.36 -21.86 19.41
N SER A 31 5.58 -21.47 19.80
CA SER A 31 5.97 -20.07 19.77
C SER A 31 5.86 -19.60 18.33
N GLN A 32 4.92 -18.68 18.09
CA GLN A 32 4.71 -18.10 16.77
C GLN A 32 5.94 -17.26 16.42
N LYS A 33 6.77 -17.77 15.51
CA LYS A 33 7.91 -17.01 14.97
C LYS A 33 7.36 -15.78 14.28
N THR A 34 7.70 -14.63 14.86
CA THR A 34 7.33 -13.30 14.36
C THR A 34 8.57 -12.64 13.80
N ALA A 35 8.40 -11.94 12.70
CA ALA A 35 9.44 -11.12 12.09
C ALA A 35 8.91 -9.72 11.81
N TYR A 36 9.77 -8.81 11.40
CA TYR A 36 9.39 -7.49 10.94
C TYR A 36 10.08 -7.13 9.63
N ILE A 37 9.54 -6.12 8.96
CA ILE A 37 10.16 -5.50 7.80
C ILE A 37 9.63 -4.08 7.64
N ASN A 38 10.48 -3.16 7.22
CA ASN A 38 10.02 -1.85 6.77
C ASN A 38 9.54 -2.00 5.32
N PHE A 39 8.25 -2.25 5.13
CA PHE A 39 7.72 -2.53 3.79
C PHE A 39 7.84 -1.32 2.86
N GLN A 40 7.70 -0.10 3.37
CA GLN A 40 7.86 1.13 2.59
C GLN A 40 9.30 1.30 2.08
N GLN A 41 10.30 1.03 2.92
CA GLN A 41 11.70 1.08 2.54
C GLN A 41 12.04 -0.01 1.51
N LEU A 42 11.44 -1.20 1.64
CA LEU A 42 11.59 -2.27 0.65
C LEU A 42 11.09 -1.82 -0.73
N ILE A 43 9.88 -1.24 -0.79
CA ILE A 43 9.30 -0.69 -2.02
C ILE A 43 10.19 0.41 -2.57
N ALA A 44 10.64 1.35 -1.72
CA ALA A 44 11.50 2.45 -2.15
C ALA A 44 12.84 1.98 -2.76
N ALA A 45 13.36 0.84 -2.31
CA ALA A 45 14.59 0.24 -2.84
C ALA A 45 14.41 -0.50 -4.19
N MET A 46 13.18 -0.72 -4.64
CA MET A 46 12.91 -1.42 -5.89
C MET A 46 13.16 -0.51 -7.11
N PRO A 47 13.87 -0.98 -8.16
CA PRO A 47 14.11 -0.20 -9.39
C PRO A 47 12.83 0.29 -10.08
N GLU A 48 11.78 -0.52 -10.03
CA GLU A 48 10.48 -0.19 -10.61
C GLU A 48 9.83 1.03 -9.95
N THR A 49 10.14 1.28 -8.67
CA THR A 49 9.63 2.45 -7.94
C THR A 49 10.18 3.74 -8.54
N LYS A 50 11.47 3.76 -8.89
CA LYS A 50 12.05 4.91 -9.59
C LYS A 50 11.37 5.13 -10.94
N GLN A 51 11.16 4.08 -11.71
CA GLN A 51 10.47 4.17 -13.00
C GLN A 51 9.02 4.66 -12.85
N ALA A 52 8.30 4.20 -11.82
CA ALA A 52 6.96 4.66 -11.49
C ALA A 52 6.96 6.15 -11.15
N THR A 53 7.85 6.61 -10.27
CA THR A 53 7.99 8.03 -9.93
C THR A 53 8.29 8.90 -11.15
N ASP A 54 9.26 8.50 -11.98
CA ASP A 54 9.63 9.25 -13.19
C ASP A 54 8.45 9.28 -14.20
N THR A 55 7.66 8.21 -14.29
CA THR A 55 6.48 8.14 -15.16
C THR A 55 5.35 9.03 -14.65
N LEU A 56 5.09 9.02 -13.34
CA LEU A 56 4.06 9.86 -12.72
C LEU A 56 4.41 11.34 -12.86
N GLN A 57 5.68 11.71 -12.66
CA GLN A 57 6.14 13.09 -12.84
C GLN A 57 5.96 13.59 -14.27
N LYS A 58 6.28 12.76 -15.27
CA LYS A 58 6.02 13.10 -16.69
C LYS A 58 4.54 13.29 -16.96
N TYR A 59 3.70 12.39 -16.46
CA TYR A 59 2.26 12.50 -16.62
C TYR A 59 1.69 13.77 -15.96
N GLN A 60 2.19 14.14 -14.78
CA GLN A 60 1.84 15.40 -14.13
C GLN A 60 2.23 16.62 -14.98
N GLN A 61 3.41 16.60 -15.61
CA GLN A 61 3.85 17.68 -16.50
C GLN A 61 2.99 17.79 -17.76
N GLU A 62 2.59 16.67 -18.34
CA GLU A 62 1.66 16.62 -19.48
C GLU A 62 0.30 17.24 -19.12
N LEU A 63 -0.29 16.83 -17.99
CA LEU A 63 -1.54 17.41 -17.53
C LEU A 63 -1.41 18.90 -17.18
N ALA A 64 -0.29 19.32 -16.58
CA ALA A 64 -0.06 20.73 -16.30
C ALA A 64 -0.02 21.57 -17.58
N LYS A 65 0.59 21.05 -18.66
CA LYS A 65 0.66 21.72 -19.96
C LYS A 65 -0.73 21.87 -20.60
N ASP A 66 -1.55 20.84 -20.54
CA ASP A 66 -2.94 20.88 -21.01
C ASP A 66 -3.77 21.92 -20.23
N GLY A 67 -3.61 21.97 -18.91
CA GLY A 67 -4.26 22.98 -18.07
C GLY A 67 -3.82 24.42 -18.38
N GLN A 68 -2.54 24.62 -18.70
CA GLN A 68 -2.02 25.92 -19.13
C GLN A 68 -2.68 26.40 -20.43
N TYR A 69 -2.97 25.51 -21.38
CA TYR A 69 -3.68 25.87 -22.60
C TYR A 69 -5.09 26.41 -22.32
N LEU A 70 -5.84 25.79 -21.39
CA LEU A 70 -7.17 26.27 -20.99
C LEU A 70 -7.12 27.66 -20.36
N VAL A 71 -6.13 27.91 -19.50
CA VAL A 71 -5.91 29.22 -18.88
C VAL A 71 -5.51 30.28 -19.91
N ALA A 72 -4.66 29.92 -20.87
CA ALA A 72 -4.27 30.81 -21.96
C ALA A 72 -5.47 31.19 -22.84
N GLU A 73 -6.33 30.22 -23.21
CA GLU A 73 -7.54 30.49 -23.98
C GLU A 73 -8.53 31.38 -23.22
N TYR A 74 -8.75 31.14 -21.92
CA TYR A 74 -9.57 32.02 -21.09
C TYR A 74 -9.00 33.44 -21.06
N THR A 75 -7.70 33.59 -20.84
CA THR A 75 -7.03 34.89 -20.77
C THR A 75 -7.15 35.64 -22.10
N ARG A 76 -6.98 34.95 -23.23
CA ARG A 76 -7.16 35.51 -24.58
C ARG A 76 -8.59 36.01 -24.79
N LYS A 77 -9.60 35.19 -24.44
CA LYS A 77 -11.01 35.58 -24.53
C LYS A 77 -11.35 36.79 -23.67
N LEU A 78 -10.76 36.87 -22.47
CA LEU A 78 -10.98 37.97 -21.54
C LEU A 78 -10.40 39.28 -22.10
N GLN A 79 -9.15 39.23 -22.59
CA GLN A 79 -8.52 40.38 -23.24
C GLN A 79 -9.29 40.87 -24.48
N GLU A 80 -9.83 39.95 -25.28
CA GLU A 80 -10.69 40.26 -26.43
C GLU A 80 -11.97 40.99 -25.98
N TYR A 81 -12.63 40.47 -24.93
CA TYR A 81 -13.84 41.07 -24.35
C TYR A 81 -13.55 42.48 -23.82
N ASP A 82 -12.48 42.67 -23.06
CA ASP A 82 -12.11 43.97 -22.49
C ASP A 82 -11.77 45.01 -23.57
N SER A 83 -11.11 44.58 -24.64
CA SER A 83 -10.65 45.48 -25.72
C SER A 83 -11.74 45.87 -26.70
N LEU A 84 -12.65 44.93 -27.02
CA LEU A 84 -13.62 45.08 -28.10
C LEU A 84 -15.07 45.17 -27.60
N GLY A 85 -15.32 44.80 -26.34
CA GLY A 85 -16.67 44.67 -25.78
C GLY A 85 -17.51 45.93 -25.95
N ALA A 86 -16.95 47.11 -25.77
CA ALA A 86 -17.65 48.38 -25.94
C ALA A 86 -18.22 48.60 -27.37
N LYS A 87 -17.66 47.92 -28.38
CA LYS A 87 -18.07 48.03 -29.79
C LYS A 87 -19.11 46.98 -30.20
N TRP A 88 -19.42 46.03 -29.34
CA TRP A 88 -20.34 44.94 -29.62
C TRP A 88 -21.78 45.28 -29.25
N THR A 89 -22.73 44.68 -29.98
CA THR A 89 -24.15 44.69 -29.58
C THR A 89 -24.35 43.88 -28.30
N GLU A 90 -25.47 44.09 -27.62
CA GLU A 90 -25.81 43.33 -26.40
C GLU A 90 -25.83 41.82 -26.64
N GLN A 91 -26.33 41.38 -27.80
CA GLN A 91 -26.39 39.96 -28.14
C GLN A 91 -24.99 39.35 -28.27
N ILE A 92 -24.03 40.07 -28.85
CA ILE A 92 -22.64 39.61 -28.98
C ILE A 92 -21.96 39.61 -27.60
N LYS A 93 -22.20 40.63 -26.77
CA LYS A 93 -21.67 40.67 -25.39
C LYS A 93 -22.13 39.47 -24.57
N ALA A 94 -23.44 39.19 -24.56
CA ALA A 94 -24.00 38.05 -23.85
C ALA A 94 -23.41 36.71 -24.31
N MET A 95 -23.19 36.54 -25.62
CA MET A 95 -22.52 35.36 -26.17
C MET A 95 -21.07 35.23 -25.65
N LYS A 96 -20.30 36.32 -25.66
CA LYS A 96 -18.89 36.32 -25.22
C LYS A 96 -18.74 36.15 -23.71
N GLU A 97 -19.66 36.71 -22.93
CA GLU A 97 -19.76 36.45 -21.48
C GLU A 97 -20.01 34.98 -21.21
N LYS A 98 -20.91 34.34 -21.96
CA LYS A 98 -21.14 32.91 -21.87
C LYS A 98 -19.89 32.10 -22.22
N GLU A 99 -19.17 32.47 -23.28
CA GLU A 99 -17.89 31.81 -23.61
C GLU A 99 -16.85 31.91 -22.48
N LEU A 100 -16.79 33.05 -21.78
CA LEU A 100 -15.91 33.25 -20.63
C LEU A 100 -16.32 32.39 -19.43
N GLN A 101 -17.62 32.33 -19.14
CA GLN A 101 -18.16 31.46 -18.09
C GLN A 101 -17.89 29.99 -18.39
N ASP A 102 -18.14 29.54 -19.61
CA ASP A 102 -17.91 28.16 -20.05
C ASP A 102 -16.41 27.82 -19.99
N ALA A 103 -15.51 28.74 -20.38
CA ALA A 103 -14.06 28.56 -20.27
C ALA A 103 -13.59 28.49 -18.81
N GLN A 104 -14.15 29.31 -17.92
CA GLN A 104 -13.86 29.25 -16.49
C GLN A 104 -14.31 27.92 -15.87
N ALA A 105 -15.51 27.45 -16.23
CA ALA A 105 -16.02 26.14 -15.80
C ALA A 105 -15.12 25.00 -16.29
N ALA A 106 -14.68 25.05 -17.55
CA ALA A 106 -13.77 24.06 -18.12
C ALA A 106 -12.42 24.00 -17.37
N ILE A 107 -11.89 25.13 -16.90
CA ILE A 107 -10.67 25.16 -16.08
C ILE A 107 -10.89 24.46 -14.72
N GLN A 108 -12.01 24.73 -14.05
CA GLN A 108 -12.33 24.11 -12.75
C GLN A 108 -12.50 22.59 -12.89
N ASP A 109 -13.29 22.17 -13.87
CA ASP A 109 -13.54 20.78 -14.22
C ASP A 109 -12.27 20.03 -14.65
N TYR A 110 -11.36 20.71 -15.38
CA TYR A 110 -10.05 20.16 -15.70
C TYR A 110 -9.20 19.90 -14.45
N ARG A 111 -9.18 20.83 -13.48
CA ARG A 111 -8.42 20.66 -12.23
C ARG A 111 -8.89 19.44 -11.45
N GLN A 112 -10.20 19.25 -11.30
CA GLN A 112 -10.75 18.07 -10.65
C GLN A 112 -10.34 16.77 -11.37
N ARG A 113 -10.52 16.71 -12.69
CA ARG A 113 -10.11 15.53 -13.47
C ARG A 113 -8.61 15.26 -13.42
N MET A 114 -7.78 16.30 -13.34
CA MET A 114 -6.33 16.14 -13.19
C MET A 114 -5.99 15.41 -11.89
N GLU A 115 -6.61 15.77 -10.77
CA GLU A 115 -6.41 15.11 -9.48
C GLU A 115 -6.84 13.64 -9.54
N GLU A 116 -8.03 13.37 -10.11
CA GLU A 116 -8.53 12.00 -10.31
C GLU A 116 -7.59 11.16 -11.18
N LYS A 117 -7.11 11.74 -12.30
CA LYS A 117 -6.17 11.08 -13.22
C LYS A 117 -4.83 10.79 -12.56
N LEU A 118 -4.29 11.73 -11.77
CA LEU A 118 -3.04 11.53 -11.04
C LEU A 118 -3.18 10.41 -10.01
N GLY A 119 -4.25 10.40 -9.22
CA GLY A 119 -4.53 9.34 -8.26
C GLY A 119 -4.67 7.97 -8.92
N ALA A 120 -5.43 7.88 -10.02
CA ALA A 120 -5.57 6.63 -10.77
C ALA A 120 -4.24 6.15 -11.37
N LYS A 121 -3.42 7.07 -11.89
CA LYS A 121 -2.11 6.75 -12.46
C LYS A 121 -1.13 6.27 -11.39
N ASP A 122 -1.11 6.91 -10.23
CA ASP A 122 -0.27 6.51 -9.10
C ASP A 122 -0.61 5.09 -8.63
N GLN A 123 -1.90 4.78 -8.46
CA GLN A 123 -2.35 3.43 -8.12
C GLN A 123 -1.95 2.40 -9.19
N GLN A 124 -2.17 2.71 -10.47
CA GLN A 124 -1.80 1.83 -11.58
C GLN A 124 -0.30 1.47 -11.56
N LEU A 125 0.55 2.43 -11.20
CA LEU A 125 1.99 2.25 -11.17
C LEU A 125 2.46 1.53 -9.88
N LEU A 126 1.87 1.83 -8.72
CA LEU A 126 2.33 1.30 -7.43
C LEU A 126 1.80 -0.11 -7.10
N ILE A 127 0.55 -0.42 -7.43
CA ILE A 127 -0.05 -1.75 -7.14
C ILE A 127 0.84 -2.92 -7.59
N PRO A 128 1.33 -2.99 -8.84
CA PRO A 128 2.15 -4.13 -9.27
C PRO A 128 3.49 -4.22 -8.52
N ILE A 129 4.06 -3.10 -8.09
CA ILE A 129 5.29 -3.05 -7.31
C ILE A 129 5.04 -3.61 -5.91
N MET A 130 3.94 -3.18 -5.28
CA MET A 130 3.49 -3.69 -3.98
C MET A 130 3.23 -5.20 -4.03
N ASP A 131 2.58 -5.70 -5.07
CA ASP A 131 2.29 -7.12 -5.22
C ASP A 131 3.57 -7.95 -5.41
N LYS A 132 4.52 -7.44 -6.19
CA LYS A 132 5.84 -8.09 -6.35
C LYS A 132 6.58 -8.18 -5.01
N ALA A 133 6.62 -7.09 -4.24
CA ALA A 133 7.23 -7.07 -2.91
C ALA A 133 6.52 -8.00 -1.92
N LYS A 134 5.18 -7.97 -1.86
CA LYS A 134 4.38 -8.88 -1.01
C LYS A 134 4.64 -10.34 -1.36
N LYS A 135 4.75 -10.67 -2.64
CA LYS A 135 5.03 -12.04 -3.09
C LYS A 135 6.43 -12.49 -2.64
N ALA A 136 7.44 -11.63 -2.76
CA ALA A 136 8.79 -11.94 -2.29
C ALA A 136 8.84 -12.09 -0.76
N LEU A 137 8.20 -11.18 -0.03
CA LEU A 137 8.09 -11.24 1.43
C LEU A 137 7.40 -12.53 1.89
N LYS A 138 6.25 -12.87 1.28
CA LYS A 138 5.51 -14.10 1.61
C LYS A 138 6.34 -15.35 1.35
N ALA A 139 7.11 -15.38 0.26
CA ALA A 139 8.01 -16.49 -0.04
C ALA A 139 9.08 -16.65 1.06
N ILE A 140 9.79 -15.57 1.42
CA ILE A 140 10.81 -15.60 2.48
C ILE A 140 10.22 -15.95 3.84
N ALA A 141 9.06 -15.38 4.18
CA ALA A 141 8.37 -15.67 5.43
C ALA A 141 8.03 -17.17 5.53
N THR A 142 7.51 -17.75 4.44
CA THR A 142 7.17 -19.18 4.36
C THR A 142 8.41 -20.06 4.41
N GLU A 143 9.45 -19.74 3.63
CA GLU A 143 10.72 -20.48 3.57
C GLU A 143 11.42 -20.53 4.95
N LYS A 144 11.27 -19.48 5.77
CA LYS A 144 11.88 -19.37 7.10
C LYS A 144 10.94 -19.74 8.27
N GLY A 145 9.68 -20.09 7.97
CA GLY A 145 8.71 -20.53 8.97
C GLY A 145 8.14 -19.42 9.86
N TYR A 146 8.06 -18.19 9.37
CA TYR A 146 7.37 -17.10 10.07
C TYR A 146 5.87 -17.14 9.78
N THR A 147 5.07 -17.03 10.84
CA THR A 147 3.60 -17.00 10.75
C THR A 147 3.04 -15.58 10.74
N LEU A 148 3.84 -14.62 11.21
CA LEU A 148 3.50 -13.21 11.27
C LEU A 148 4.70 -12.37 10.87
N VAL A 149 4.48 -11.40 9.98
CA VAL A 149 5.44 -10.35 9.68
C VAL A 149 4.79 -9.01 9.96
N ILE A 150 5.43 -8.21 10.80
CA ILE A 150 4.97 -6.88 11.17
C ILE A 150 5.61 -5.85 10.25
N ASP A 151 4.78 -5.01 9.64
CA ASP A 151 5.26 -3.83 8.91
C ASP A 151 5.57 -2.71 9.91
N ASN A 152 6.85 -2.39 10.08
CA ASN A 152 7.31 -1.30 10.96
C ASN A 152 7.59 0.00 10.19
N SER A 153 7.00 0.17 9.00
CA SER A 153 7.10 1.44 8.25
C SER A 153 6.53 2.64 9.01
N LYS A 154 5.64 2.39 9.98
CA LYS A 154 5.17 3.40 10.93
C LYS A 154 5.93 3.24 12.24
N ASP A 155 6.49 4.33 12.75
CA ASP A 155 7.24 4.38 14.03
C ASP A 155 6.39 4.07 15.28
N GLU A 156 5.13 3.65 15.11
CA GLU A 156 4.21 3.25 16.16
C GLU A 156 4.46 1.81 16.65
N VAL A 157 5.20 1.01 15.87
CA VAL A 157 5.49 -0.39 16.20
C VAL A 157 6.84 -0.51 16.91
N LEU A 158 6.79 -0.79 18.22
CA LEU A 158 7.99 -1.16 18.98
C LEU A 158 8.36 -2.62 18.69
N ILE A 159 9.56 -2.82 18.15
CA ILE A 159 10.10 -4.15 17.86
C ILE A 159 10.99 -4.60 19.01
N GLY A 160 10.65 -5.74 19.63
CA GLY A 160 11.48 -6.36 20.67
C GLY A 160 12.77 -6.94 20.10
N SER A 161 13.77 -7.15 20.96
CA SER A 161 15.10 -7.67 20.58
C SER A 161 15.10 -9.02 19.87
N ASP A 162 14.02 -9.78 20.03
CA ASP A 162 13.94 -11.19 19.63
C ASP A 162 13.25 -11.37 18.26
N ALA A 163 12.81 -10.28 17.63
CA ALA A 163 12.18 -10.34 16.31
C ALA A 163 13.23 -10.28 15.20
N ASP A 164 13.07 -11.11 14.18
CA ASP A 164 13.97 -11.14 13.02
C ASP A 164 13.60 -10.06 11.99
N ASP A 165 14.61 -9.39 11.42
CA ASP A 165 14.42 -8.49 10.27
C ASP A 165 14.45 -9.27 8.95
N LEU A 166 13.38 -9.16 8.15
CA LEU A 166 13.30 -9.79 6.83
C LEU A 166 13.82 -8.93 5.68
N MET A 167 14.26 -7.70 5.93
CA MET A 167 14.72 -6.78 4.89
C MET A 167 15.82 -7.40 4.03
N ALA A 168 16.93 -7.83 4.64
CA ALA A 168 18.06 -8.41 3.92
C ALA A 168 17.68 -9.65 3.07
N PRO A 169 17.01 -10.70 3.60
CA PRO A 169 16.65 -11.86 2.79
C PRO A 169 15.62 -11.55 1.70
N VAL A 170 14.70 -10.59 1.91
CA VAL A 170 13.72 -10.19 0.89
C VAL A 170 14.38 -9.37 -0.21
N LYS A 171 15.29 -8.45 0.12
CA LYS A 171 16.12 -7.73 -0.85
C LYS A 171 16.90 -8.71 -1.74
N ALA A 172 17.52 -9.72 -1.13
CA ALA A 172 18.22 -10.76 -1.89
C ALA A 172 17.28 -11.53 -2.84
N LYS A 173 16.07 -11.89 -2.40
CA LYS A 173 15.05 -12.55 -3.24
C LYS A 173 14.62 -11.68 -4.45
N LEU A 174 14.59 -10.36 -4.26
CA LEU A 174 14.25 -9.38 -5.28
C LEU A 174 15.44 -8.97 -6.16
N GLY A 175 16.65 -9.47 -5.89
CA GLY A 175 17.87 -9.08 -6.61
C GLY A 175 18.37 -7.66 -6.27
N LEU A 176 18.00 -7.14 -5.11
CA LEU A 176 18.41 -5.82 -4.61
C LEU A 176 19.70 -5.96 -3.81
N LYS A 177 20.64 -5.03 -4.01
CA LYS A 177 21.84 -4.89 -3.16
C LYS A 177 21.50 -4.23 -1.84
#